data_AF-A0A8H3FVP4-F1
#
_entry.id   AF-A0A8H3FVP4-F1
#
_cell.length_a   1.000
_cell.length_b   1.000
_cell.length_c   1.000
_cell.angle_alpha   90.00
_cell.angle_beta   90.00
_cell.angle_gamma   90.00
#
_symmetry.space_group_name_H-M   'P 1'
#
loop_
_entity.id
_entity.type
_entity.pdbx_description
1 polymer ?
#
loop_
_entity_poly.entity_id
_entity_poly.type
_entity_poly.pdbx_seq_one_letter_code
_entity_poly.pdbx_strand_id
1 'polypeptide(L)'
;MRFSTIAAAAAVASIAEAQRPANTSVCDYYTTALLKNNTAANQYTVLTLLVNTVVIGNYTKPNIPGITFPDVAVPGILAPGTVNGTKVNLLSFFDGSLASSNRGGSSGVAVNFLDDGGAAPLMKNLPSNGQTSNQYKLLTHLYQFFGTALGCSQQGMTAFPAYQGVASQYQVHKFMALNYAEVSYFIQNVGLAAASFGVAMPDIQAVATTLTNVFDKRCGPPTAVIPSAGPVLQSICITEDCPEAANSTCSSYAAVVQPSAANGTMSSNGTSSGNGSTSGGGSGTSGGSSPTPTSSGSSGSSSSTTGAAPRNAAAGVTVAALAVAAFFL
;
A
#
# COMPACT_ATOMS: atom_id res chain seq x y z
N MET A 1 2.99 -30.12 -60.45
CA MET A 1 2.56 -29.21 -59.37
C MET A 1 2.99 -29.81 -58.05
N ARG A 2 4.06 -29.30 -57.43
CA ARG A 2 4.59 -29.75 -56.15
C ARG A 2 4.98 -28.53 -55.32
N PHE A 3 4.59 -28.63 -54.06
CA PHE A 3 4.49 -27.60 -53.03
C PHE A 3 5.81 -26.89 -52.69
N SER A 4 5.69 -25.64 -52.26
CA SER A 4 6.56 -25.06 -51.23
C SER A 4 5.83 -23.88 -50.56
N THR A 5 4.97 -24.20 -49.60
CA THR A 5 4.49 -23.26 -48.59
C THR A 5 5.66 -22.89 -47.69
N ILE A 6 6.15 -21.66 -47.81
CA ILE A 6 7.12 -21.08 -46.87
C ILE A 6 6.35 -20.78 -45.58
N ALA A 7 6.52 -21.65 -44.58
CA ALA A 7 6.06 -21.39 -43.23
C ALA A 7 6.98 -20.31 -42.62
N ALA A 8 6.48 -19.09 -42.49
CA ALA A 8 7.10 -18.08 -41.64
C ALA A 8 6.89 -18.49 -40.18
N ALA A 9 7.91 -19.09 -39.57
CA ALA A 9 7.94 -19.26 -38.12
C ALA A 9 8.09 -17.88 -37.49
N ALA A 10 7.00 -17.32 -36.96
CA ALA A 10 7.09 -16.22 -36.03
C ALA A 10 7.81 -16.74 -34.77
N ALA A 11 9.06 -16.34 -34.58
CA ALA A 11 9.74 -16.52 -33.30
C ALA A 11 8.99 -15.66 -32.26
N VAL A 12 8.03 -16.27 -31.59
CA VAL A 12 7.52 -15.73 -30.33
C VAL A 12 8.67 -15.91 -29.36
N ALA A 13 9.43 -14.84 -29.12
CA ALA A 13 10.32 -14.78 -27.96
C ALA A 13 9.39 -14.77 -26.74
N SER A 14 9.00 -15.96 -26.29
CA SER A 14 8.58 -16.16 -24.92
C SER A 14 9.68 -15.53 -24.07
N ILE A 15 9.30 -14.61 -23.20
CA ILE A 15 10.16 -14.20 -22.09
C ILE A 15 10.32 -15.49 -21.31
N ALA A 16 11.38 -16.26 -21.61
CA ALA A 16 11.88 -17.21 -20.64
C ALA A 16 12.02 -16.39 -19.37
N GLU A 17 11.34 -16.79 -18.29
CA GLU A 17 11.53 -16.20 -16.98
C GLU A 17 13.01 -16.40 -16.64
N ALA A 18 13.86 -15.49 -17.10
CA ALA A 18 15.24 -15.43 -16.67
C ALA A 18 15.11 -15.13 -15.19
N GLN A 19 15.32 -16.15 -14.38
CA GLN A 19 15.30 -15.98 -12.94
C GLN A 19 16.34 -14.92 -12.61
N ARG A 20 15.94 -13.91 -11.83
CA ARG A 20 16.86 -12.87 -11.36
C ARG A 20 18.11 -13.55 -10.79
N PRO A 21 19.32 -13.19 -11.24
CA PRO A 21 20.55 -13.71 -10.66
C PRO A 21 20.59 -13.48 -9.15
N ALA A 22 21.02 -14.48 -8.39
CA ALA A 22 20.98 -14.42 -6.92
C ALA A 22 21.76 -13.23 -6.32
N ASN A 23 22.78 -12.74 -7.03
CA ASN A 23 23.63 -11.61 -6.64
C ASN A 23 23.13 -10.23 -7.13
N THR A 24 22.03 -10.18 -7.88
CA THR A 24 21.43 -8.92 -8.37
C THR A 24 20.21 -8.60 -7.51
N SER A 25 20.07 -7.37 -7.00
CA SER A 25 18.88 -7.02 -6.23
C SER A 25 17.60 -7.00 -7.07
N VAL A 26 16.43 -7.06 -6.43
CA VAL A 26 15.13 -6.95 -7.11
C VAL A 26 15.06 -5.62 -7.88
N CYS A 27 15.44 -4.52 -7.24
CA CYS A 27 15.42 -3.21 -7.89
C CYS A 27 16.33 -3.13 -9.12
N ASP A 28 17.60 -3.57 -9.01
CA ASP A 28 18.56 -3.50 -10.12
C ASP A 28 18.11 -4.34 -11.32
N TYR A 29 17.60 -5.54 -11.05
CA TYR A 29 17.13 -6.48 -12.06
C TYR A 29 15.95 -5.91 -12.83
N TYR A 30 14.87 -5.52 -12.15
CA TYR A 30 13.67 -5.03 -12.83
C TYR A 30 13.85 -3.63 -13.42
N THR A 31 14.78 -2.82 -12.90
CA THR A 31 15.18 -1.57 -13.58
C THR A 31 15.79 -1.86 -14.94
N THR A 32 16.70 -2.83 -15.03
CA THR A 32 17.31 -3.23 -16.29
C THR A 32 16.31 -3.90 -17.21
N ALA A 33 15.46 -4.79 -16.69
CA ALA A 33 14.45 -5.49 -17.47
C ALA A 33 13.44 -4.53 -18.09
N LEU A 34 12.96 -3.53 -17.34
CA LEU A 34 11.95 -2.59 -17.81
C LEU A 34 12.56 -1.43 -18.62
N LEU A 35 13.64 -0.81 -18.13
CA LEU A 35 14.16 0.44 -18.71
C LEU A 35 15.53 0.29 -19.39
N LYS A 36 15.96 -0.95 -19.64
CA LYS A 36 17.18 -1.38 -20.35
C LYS A 36 18.51 -1.07 -19.65
N ASN A 37 18.62 0.05 -18.95
CA ASN A 37 19.85 0.49 -18.28
C ASN A 37 19.62 0.70 -16.79
N ASN A 38 20.53 0.22 -15.95
CA ASN A 38 20.50 0.44 -14.51
C ASN A 38 21.14 1.79 -14.14
N THR A 39 20.36 2.87 -14.13
CA THR A 39 20.80 4.22 -13.73
C THR A 39 19.97 4.72 -12.55
N ALA A 40 20.47 5.70 -11.80
CA ALA A 40 19.72 6.34 -10.71
C ALA A 40 18.34 6.84 -11.16
N ALA A 41 18.26 7.53 -12.31
CA ALA A 41 17.00 8.02 -12.86
C ALA A 41 16.02 6.89 -13.21
N ASN A 42 16.52 5.79 -13.76
CA ASN A 42 15.69 4.64 -14.12
C ASN A 42 15.19 3.89 -12.87
N GLN A 43 16.03 3.71 -11.85
CA GLN A 43 15.60 3.14 -10.57
C GLN A 43 14.51 3.99 -9.94
N TYR A 44 14.74 5.31 -9.85
CA TYR A 44 13.74 6.23 -9.31
C TYR A 44 12.42 6.19 -10.10
N THR A 45 12.50 6.04 -11.43
CA THR A 45 11.33 5.89 -12.30
C THR A 45 10.56 4.59 -12.00
N VAL A 46 11.24 3.45 -11.92
CA VAL A 46 10.59 2.17 -11.57
C VAL A 46 9.91 2.23 -10.21
N LEU A 47 10.57 2.84 -9.21
CA LEU A 47 10.01 2.99 -7.87
C LEU A 47 8.81 3.95 -7.87
N THR A 48 8.86 5.01 -8.67
CA THR A 48 7.71 5.93 -8.86
C THR A 48 6.51 5.18 -9.44
N LEU A 49 6.72 4.42 -10.52
CA LEU A 49 5.66 3.65 -11.18
C LEU A 49 5.05 2.60 -10.24
N LEU A 50 5.91 1.85 -9.55
CA LEU A 50 5.49 0.81 -8.61
C LEU A 50 4.69 1.42 -7.46
N VAL A 51 5.26 2.39 -6.74
CA VAL A 51 4.63 2.98 -5.56
C VAL A 51 3.34 3.69 -5.92
N ASN A 52 3.30 4.46 -7.00
CA ASN A 52 2.04 5.09 -7.42
C ASN A 52 0.97 4.04 -7.73
N THR A 53 1.34 2.93 -8.36
CA THR A 53 0.40 1.83 -8.64
C THR A 53 -0.09 1.16 -7.36
N VAL A 54 0.77 1.02 -6.34
CA VAL A 54 0.36 0.58 -5.00
C VAL A 54 -0.60 1.57 -4.36
N VAL A 55 -0.37 2.88 -4.53
CA VAL A 55 -1.19 3.92 -3.88
C VAL A 55 -2.57 4.06 -4.53
N ILE A 56 -2.62 4.24 -5.85
CA ILE A 56 -3.85 4.60 -6.58
C ILE A 56 -4.39 3.50 -7.51
N GLY A 57 -3.75 2.33 -7.57
CA GLY A 57 -4.15 1.24 -8.44
C GLY A 57 -3.61 1.40 -9.87
N ASN A 58 -4.13 0.63 -10.84
CA ASN A 58 -3.67 0.74 -12.23
C ASN A 58 -4.04 2.09 -12.85
N TYR A 59 -3.06 2.88 -13.27
CA TYR A 59 -3.28 4.15 -13.99
C TYR A 59 -2.35 4.35 -15.20
N THR A 60 -1.29 3.56 -15.32
CA THR A 60 -0.37 3.61 -16.47
C THR A 60 0.23 2.23 -16.69
N LYS A 61 0.13 1.72 -17.91
CA LYS A 61 0.97 0.61 -18.37
C LYS A 61 2.09 1.20 -19.23
N PRO A 62 3.37 1.09 -18.84
CA PRO A 62 4.47 1.51 -19.70
C PRO A 62 4.37 0.78 -21.05
N ASN A 63 4.57 1.48 -22.17
CA ASN A 63 4.77 0.82 -23.46
C ASN A 63 6.27 0.69 -23.69
N ILE A 64 6.82 -0.48 -23.34
CA ILE A 64 8.24 -0.76 -23.51
C ILE A 64 8.38 -1.75 -24.67
N PRO A 65 9.12 -1.41 -25.75
CA PRO A 65 9.28 -2.28 -26.89
C PRO A 65 9.79 -3.66 -26.49
N GLY A 66 9.05 -4.71 -26.86
CA GLY A 66 9.39 -6.10 -26.55
C GLY A 66 8.93 -6.62 -25.19
N ILE A 67 8.20 -5.81 -24.41
CA ILE A 67 7.64 -6.23 -23.11
C ILE A 67 6.11 -6.15 -23.17
N THR A 68 5.46 -7.27 -22.90
CA THR A 68 4.01 -7.32 -22.68
C THR A 68 3.74 -7.41 -21.20
N PHE A 69 3.02 -6.42 -20.67
CA PHE A 69 2.64 -6.40 -19.26
C PHE A 69 1.42 -7.28 -19.00
N PRO A 70 1.41 -8.07 -17.92
CA PRO A 70 0.24 -8.84 -17.51
C PRO A 70 -0.99 -7.95 -17.22
N ASP A 71 -2.18 -8.47 -17.50
CA ASP A 71 -3.45 -7.84 -17.12
C ASP A 71 -3.80 -8.20 -15.66
N VAL A 72 -3.08 -7.60 -14.72
CA VAL A 72 -3.35 -7.73 -13.27
C VAL A 72 -4.09 -6.50 -12.77
N ALA A 73 -5.28 -6.70 -12.22
CA ALA A 73 -6.06 -5.64 -11.58
C ALA A 73 -5.44 -5.27 -10.22
N VAL A 74 -5.12 -3.99 -10.06
CA VAL A 74 -4.57 -3.42 -8.83
C VAL A 74 -5.54 -2.32 -8.36
N PRO A 75 -6.25 -2.54 -7.24
CA PRO A 75 -7.16 -1.52 -6.69
C PRO A 75 -6.42 -0.28 -6.16
N GLY A 76 -5.26 -0.48 -5.55
CA GLY A 76 -4.54 0.54 -4.80
C GLY A 76 -5.01 0.65 -3.35
N ILE A 77 -4.12 1.05 -2.45
CA ILE A 77 -4.42 1.10 -1.00
C ILE A 77 -5.41 2.20 -0.61
N LEU A 78 -5.60 3.22 -1.46
CA LEU A 78 -6.61 4.25 -1.25
C LEU A 78 -8.03 3.79 -1.60
N ALA A 79 -8.17 2.65 -2.29
CA ALA A 79 -9.45 2.00 -2.50
C ALA A 79 -9.81 1.14 -1.29
N PRO A 80 -11.11 0.96 -0.98
CA PRO A 80 -11.54 -0.01 0.02
C PRO A 80 -11.26 -1.44 -0.46
N GLY A 81 -10.97 -2.34 0.47
CA GLY A 81 -10.62 -3.73 0.22
C GLY A 81 -11.22 -4.69 1.23
N THR A 82 -10.85 -5.97 1.09
CA THR A 82 -11.21 -7.01 2.05
C THR A 82 -10.09 -8.02 2.15
N VAL A 83 -9.67 -8.33 3.38
CA VAL A 83 -8.66 -9.35 3.70
C VAL A 83 -9.29 -10.33 4.67
N ASN A 84 -9.34 -11.62 4.30
CA ASN A 84 -9.91 -12.69 5.12
C ASN A 84 -11.34 -12.39 5.66
N GLY A 85 -12.17 -11.72 4.85
CA GLY A 85 -13.52 -11.30 5.24
C GLY A 85 -13.60 -9.99 6.04
N THR A 86 -12.47 -9.46 6.50
CA THR A 86 -12.38 -8.15 7.17
C THR A 86 -12.32 -7.04 6.14
N LYS A 87 -13.26 -6.08 6.21
CA LYS A 87 -13.24 -4.88 5.37
C LYS A 87 -12.09 -3.96 5.79
N VAL A 88 -11.39 -3.43 4.81
CA VAL A 88 -10.24 -2.53 5.01
C VAL A 88 -10.48 -1.23 4.25
N ASN A 89 -10.17 -0.10 4.87
CA ASN A 89 -10.15 1.21 4.23
C ASN A 89 -9.02 2.05 4.80
N LEU A 90 -7.92 2.18 4.06
CA LEU A 90 -6.74 2.90 4.54
C LEU A 90 -6.81 4.41 4.25
N LEU A 91 -7.73 4.87 3.40
CA LEU A 91 -7.82 6.28 2.96
C LEU A 91 -7.88 7.26 4.12
N SER A 92 -8.56 6.88 5.21
CA SER A 92 -8.74 7.72 6.39
C SER A 92 -7.43 8.07 7.13
N PHE A 93 -6.38 7.29 6.93
CA PHE A 93 -5.04 7.59 7.43
C PHE A 93 -4.29 8.62 6.56
N PHE A 94 -4.75 8.85 5.32
CA PHE A 94 -4.09 9.72 4.35
C PHE A 94 -4.81 11.05 4.15
N ASP A 95 -6.13 11.11 4.33
CA ASP A 95 -6.93 12.31 4.00
C ASP A 95 -7.08 13.31 5.16
N GLY A 96 -6.52 12.98 6.33
CA GLY A 96 -6.61 13.81 7.54
C GLY A 96 -7.91 13.63 8.34
N SER A 97 -8.73 12.62 8.03
CA SER A 97 -9.93 12.29 8.82
C SER A 97 -9.60 11.68 10.18
N LEU A 98 -8.42 11.08 10.34
CA LEU A 98 -7.94 10.49 11.60
C LEU A 98 -6.75 11.26 12.18
N ALA A 99 -6.74 11.40 13.51
CA ALA A 99 -5.59 11.88 14.29
C ALA A 99 -4.55 10.76 14.45
N SER A 100 -3.95 10.34 13.33
CA SER A 100 -3.08 9.17 13.23
C SER A 100 -1.62 9.50 12.93
N SER A 101 -1.30 10.77 12.64
CA SER A 101 0.06 11.19 12.31
C SER A 101 0.92 11.35 13.57
N ASN A 102 2.17 10.90 13.51
CA ASN A 102 3.15 11.02 14.58
C ASN A 102 3.75 12.43 14.78
N ARG A 103 3.22 13.45 14.10
CA ARG A 103 3.70 14.83 14.21
C ARG A 103 3.30 15.55 15.51
N GLY A 104 2.41 14.96 16.31
CA GLY A 104 2.00 15.49 17.61
C GLY A 104 2.95 15.14 18.76
N GLY A 105 4.06 14.47 18.49
CA GLY A 105 5.01 14.03 19.52
C GLY A 105 4.49 12.81 20.29
N SER A 106 3.81 13.05 21.42
CA SER A 106 3.25 12.00 22.29
C SER A 106 1.83 11.58 21.94
N SER A 107 1.17 12.28 21.02
CA SER A 107 -0.17 11.94 20.53
C SER A 107 -0.24 11.99 19.01
N GLY A 108 -1.21 11.25 18.45
CA GLY A 108 -1.58 11.36 17.05
C GLY A 108 -2.23 12.71 16.74
N VAL A 109 -1.98 13.25 15.56
CA VAL A 109 -2.63 14.47 15.04
C VAL A 109 -3.13 14.25 13.61
N ALA A 110 -4.17 14.99 13.24
CA ALA A 110 -4.76 14.90 11.92
C ALA A 110 -3.90 15.64 10.89
N VAL A 111 -3.47 14.93 9.84
CA VAL A 111 -2.68 15.49 8.75
C VAL A 111 -3.23 14.94 7.44
N ASN A 112 -3.60 15.84 6.53
CA ASN A 112 -3.91 15.45 5.16
C ASN A 112 -2.60 15.28 4.38
N PHE A 113 -2.30 14.03 4.00
CA PHE A 113 -1.18 13.64 3.16
C PHE A 113 -1.54 13.58 1.66
N LEU A 114 -2.79 13.90 1.30
CA LEU A 114 -3.28 14.04 -0.07
C LEU A 114 -3.60 15.51 -0.38
N ASP A 115 -2.84 16.43 0.23
CA ASP A 115 -3.07 17.87 0.28
C ASP A 115 -2.66 18.63 -0.99
N ASP A 116 -2.21 17.95 -2.05
CA ASP A 116 -1.62 18.60 -3.22
C ASP A 116 -1.92 17.85 -4.53
N GLY A 117 -3.22 17.61 -4.72
CA GLY A 117 -3.80 17.02 -5.94
C GLY A 117 -4.27 15.57 -5.78
N GLY A 118 -3.98 14.92 -4.65
CA GLY A 118 -4.38 13.54 -4.39
C GLY A 118 -3.90 12.61 -5.52
N ALA A 119 -4.79 11.78 -6.06
CA ALA A 119 -4.45 10.82 -7.12
C ALA A 119 -4.04 11.46 -8.46
N ALA A 120 -4.52 12.67 -8.78
CA ALA A 120 -4.34 13.28 -10.10
C ALA A 120 -2.86 13.46 -10.54
N PRO A 121 -1.94 13.97 -9.70
CA PRO A 121 -0.51 14.01 -10.02
C PRO A 121 0.13 12.61 -10.09
N LEU A 122 -0.29 11.65 -9.25
CA LEU A 122 0.24 10.28 -9.30
C LEU A 122 -0.07 9.62 -10.65
N MET A 123 -1.24 9.92 -11.23
CA MET A 123 -1.62 9.46 -12.57
C MET A 123 -0.68 9.94 -13.68
N LYS A 124 0.13 10.97 -13.40
CA LYS A 124 1.12 11.55 -14.31
C LYS A 124 2.55 11.20 -13.90
N ASN A 125 2.73 10.21 -13.03
CA ASN A 125 4.02 9.84 -12.43
C ASN A 125 4.69 10.99 -11.65
N LEU A 126 3.87 11.85 -11.03
CA LEU A 126 4.34 12.91 -10.14
C LEU A 126 3.95 12.57 -8.69
N PRO A 127 4.78 12.89 -7.69
CA PRO A 127 4.42 12.69 -6.29
C PRO A 127 3.26 13.59 -5.85
N SER A 128 3.16 14.80 -6.42
CA SER A 128 2.16 15.84 -6.11
C SER A 128 2.23 16.96 -7.17
N ASN A 129 1.37 17.99 -7.08
CA ASN A 129 1.44 19.14 -8.01
C ASN A 129 2.63 20.08 -7.72
N GLY A 130 3.00 20.26 -6.44
CA GLY A 130 4.14 21.05 -5.98
C GLY A 130 5.20 20.21 -5.26
N GLN A 131 6.18 20.86 -4.64
CA GLN A 131 7.31 20.19 -3.96
C GLN A 131 7.36 20.41 -2.44
N THR A 132 6.38 21.10 -1.86
CA THR A 132 6.40 21.52 -0.45
C THR A 132 5.33 20.84 0.41
N SER A 133 4.40 20.14 -0.22
CA SER A 133 3.21 19.53 0.40
C SER A 133 3.52 18.30 1.25
N ASN A 134 2.56 17.90 2.08
CA ASN A 134 2.66 16.64 2.80
C ASN A 134 2.64 15.45 1.83
N GLN A 135 1.85 15.56 0.77
CA GLN A 135 1.80 14.61 -0.31
C GLN A 135 3.18 14.43 -0.99
N TYR A 136 3.84 15.53 -1.37
CA TYR A 136 5.19 15.47 -1.95
C TYR A 136 6.14 14.67 -1.06
N LYS A 137 6.17 15.01 0.23
CA LYS A 137 7.03 14.36 1.22
C LYS A 137 6.68 12.89 1.41
N LEU A 138 5.40 12.56 1.53
CA LEU A 138 4.95 11.17 1.67
C LEU A 138 5.42 10.33 0.47
N LEU A 139 5.08 10.76 -0.75
CA LEU A 139 5.33 9.96 -1.94
C LEU A 139 6.82 9.85 -2.26
N THR A 140 7.57 10.93 -2.17
CA THR A 140 9.03 10.88 -2.39
C THR A 140 9.73 10.02 -1.34
N HIS A 141 9.32 10.06 -0.07
CA HIS A 141 9.86 9.19 0.96
C HIS A 141 9.49 7.72 0.74
N LEU A 142 8.29 7.41 0.21
CA LEU A 142 7.93 6.04 -0.16
C LEU A 142 8.81 5.53 -1.31
N TYR A 143 9.05 6.33 -2.35
CA TYR A 143 9.95 5.95 -3.45
C TYR A 143 11.35 5.63 -2.93
N GLN A 144 11.87 6.47 -2.05
CA GLN A 144 13.18 6.29 -1.45
C GLN A 144 13.23 5.10 -0.48
N PHE A 145 12.21 4.91 0.35
CA PHE A 145 12.14 3.80 1.30
C PHE A 145 12.17 2.46 0.58
N PHE A 146 11.31 2.29 -0.43
CA PHE A 146 11.31 1.09 -1.26
C PHE A 146 12.58 0.97 -2.10
N GLY A 147 13.23 2.09 -2.45
CA GLY A 147 14.58 2.08 -3.01
C GLY A 147 15.55 1.28 -2.16
N THR A 148 15.58 1.58 -0.86
CA THR A 148 16.47 0.91 0.09
C THR A 148 16.01 -0.52 0.36
N ALA A 149 14.71 -0.73 0.59
CA ALA A 149 14.16 -2.04 0.92
C ALA A 149 14.29 -3.06 -0.22
N LEU A 150 14.28 -2.61 -1.49
CA LEU A 150 14.44 -3.46 -2.67
C LEU A 150 15.89 -3.52 -3.18
N GLY A 151 16.83 -2.86 -2.51
CA GLY A 151 18.26 -2.91 -2.79
C GLY A 151 18.70 -2.15 -4.05
N CYS A 152 18.11 -1.00 -4.34
CA CYS A 152 18.49 -0.14 -5.46
C CYS A 152 19.93 0.37 -5.33
N SER A 153 20.84 -0.13 -6.17
CA SER A 153 22.28 0.19 -6.08
C SER A 153 22.66 1.64 -6.42
N GLN A 154 21.78 2.39 -7.10
CA GLN A 154 22.05 3.76 -7.52
C GLN A 154 21.36 4.80 -6.62
N GLN A 155 20.73 4.36 -5.53
CA GLN A 155 20.15 5.26 -4.55
C GLN A 155 21.25 6.02 -3.77
N GLY A 156 21.01 7.30 -3.49
CA GLY A 156 21.98 8.24 -2.93
C GLY A 156 22.68 9.10 -3.99
N MET A 157 22.49 8.80 -5.27
CA MET A 157 23.00 9.59 -6.39
C MET A 157 22.08 10.77 -6.72
N THR A 158 22.55 11.74 -7.50
CA THR A 158 21.82 13.00 -7.79
C THR A 158 20.40 12.79 -8.32
N ALA A 159 20.16 11.78 -9.16
CA ALA A 159 18.85 11.49 -9.74
C ALA A 159 17.98 10.52 -8.90
N PHE A 160 18.53 9.97 -7.82
CA PHE A 160 17.78 9.13 -6.87
C PHE A 160 18.28 9.39 -5.45
N PRO A 161 17.67 10.33 -4.71
CA PRO A 161 18.09 10.66 -3.36
C PRO A 161 18.04 9.46 -2.39
N ALA A 162 18.92 9.48 -1.39
CA ALA A 162 18.82 8.58 -0.24
C ALA A 162 17.50 8.80 0.52
N TYR A 163 17.07 7.80 1.30
CA TYR A 163 15.90 7.92 2.16
C TYR A 163 16.07 9.03 3.20
N GLN A 164 15.16 10.00 3.20
CA GLN A 164 15.17 11.16 4.09
C GLN A 164 14.12 11.10 5.20
N GLY A 165 13.36 10.00 5.26
CA GLY A 165 12.35 9.78 6.30
C GLY A 165 12.93 9.25 7.61
N VAL A 166 12.03 8.94 8.54
CA VAL A 166 12.38 8.33 9.83
C VAL A 166 12.58 6.83 9.65
N ALA A 167 13.75 6.33 10.05
CA ALA A 167 14.13 4.93 9.81
C ALA A 167 13.23 3.90 10.54
N SER A 168 12.72 4.25 11.74
CA SER A 168 11.81 3.38 12.48
C SER A 168 10.40 3.50 11.94
N GLN A 169 9.94 2.48 11.21
CA GLN A 169 8.56 2.44 10.72
C GLN A 169 7.56 2.34 11.87
N TYR A 170 7.93 1.73 13.00
CA TYR A 170 7.12 1.81 14.22
C TYR A 170 6.88 3.27 14.65
N GLN A 171 7.92 4.10 14.75
CA GLN A 171 7.75 5.50 15.17
C GLN A 171 6.90 6.32 14.20
N VAL A 172 6.90 5.98 12.91
CA VAL A 172 6.08 6.63 11.88
C VAL A 172 4.60 6.25 12.02
N HIS A 173 4.31 4.97 12.29
CA HIS A 173 2.96 4.41 12.22
C HIS A 173 2.29 4.13 13.58
N LYS A 174 2.98 4.36 14.72
CA LYS A 174 2.51 3.98 16.07
C LYS A 174 1.15 4.53 16.51
N PHE A 175 0.66 5.62 15.90
CA PHE A 175 -0.66 6.20 16.19
C PHE A 175 -1.74 5.83 15.17
N MET A 176 -1.43 4.94 14.23
CA MET A 176 -2.42 4.40 13.29
C MET A 176 -3.14 3.18 13.86
N ALA A 177 -2.56 2.51 14.86
CA ALA A 177 -3.09 1.27 15.45
C ALA A 177 -3.46 0.21 14.41
N LEU A 178 -2.60 0.03 13.39
CA LEU A 178 -2.88 -0.85 12.26
C LEU A 178 -3.00 -2.30 12.71
N ASN A 179 -4.05 -2.95 12.20
CA ASN A 179 -4.31 -4.36 12.42
C ASN A 179 -3.76 -5.25 11.29
N TYR A 180 -3.87 -6.57 11.48
CA TYR A 180 -3.32 -7.54 10.53
C TYR A 180 -3.93 -7.38 9.13
N ALA A 181 -5.26 -7.18 9.05
CA ALA A 181 -5.95 -7.05 7.77
C ALA A 181 -5.50 -5.78 7.01
N GLU A 182 -5.26 -4.68 7.71
CA GLU A 182 -4.82 -3.40 7.14
C GLU A 182 -3.39 -3.48 6.57
N VAL A 183 -2.46 -4.05 7.33
CA VAL A 183 -1.07 -4.21 6.87
C VAL A 183 -0.98 -5.26 5.77
N SER A 184 -1.71 -6.38 5.89
CA SER A 184 -1.82 -7.39 4.83
C SER A 184 -2.43 -6.82 3.55
N TYR A 185 -3.41 -5.90 3.63
CA TYR A 185 -3.97 -5.25 2.44
C TYR A 185 -2.96 -4.37 1.72
N PHE A 186 -2.11 -3.66 2.46
CA PHE A 186 -0.98 -2.92 1.89
C PHE A 186 0.00 -3.87 1.17
N ILE A 187 0.43 -4.96 1.83
CA ILE A 187 1.36 -5.94 1.26
C ILE A 187 0.76 -6.62 0.01
N GLN A 188 -0.54 -6.92 0.03
CA GLN A 188 -1.25 -7.45 -1.13
C GLN A 188 -1.18 -6.50 -2.33
N ASN A 189 -1.42 -5.20 -2.12
CA ASN A 189 -1.33 -4.21 -3.20
C ASN A 189 0.11 -4.04 -3.71
N VAL A 190 1.13 -4.19 -2.87
CA VAL A 190 2.54 -4.25 -3.32
C VAL A 190 2.76 -5.43 -4.27
N GLY A 191 2.27 -6.62 -3.91
CA GLY A 191 2.38 -7.80 -4.76
C GLY A 191 1.61 -7.69 -6.07
N LEU A 192 0.38 -7.20 -6.03
CA LEU A 192 -0.45 -6.98 -7.23
C LEU A 192 0.18 -5.94 -8.17
N ALA A 193 0.69 -4.83 -7.62
CA ALA A 193 1.40 -3.83 -8.40
C ALA A 193 2.63 -4.43 -9.08
N ALA A 194 3.49 -5.14 -8.34
CA ALA A 194 4.66 -5.81 -8.89
C ALA A 194 4.28 -6.81 -10.01
N ALA A 195 3.25 -7.64 -9.80
CA ALA A 195 2.75 -8.57 -10.80
C ALA A 195 2.26 -7.84 -12.07
N SER A 196 1.61 -6.68 -11.93
CA SER A 196 1.18 -5.88 -13.09
C SER A 196 2.34 -5.31 -13.93
N PHE A 197 3.55 -5.23 -13.35
CA PHE A 197 4.79 -4.89 -14.05
C PHE A 197 5.56 -6.12 -14.57
N GLY A 198 5.01 -7.33 -14.45
CA GLY A 198 5.66 -8.56 -14.89
C GLY A 198 6.79 -9.03 -13.97
N VAL A 199 6.81 -8.62 -12.70
CA VAL A 199 7.74 -9.15 -11.71
C VAL A 199 7.45 -10.64 -11.50
N ALA A 200 8.50 -11.47 -11.50
CA ALA A 200 8.37 -12.91 -11.32
C ALA A 200 7.83 -13.26 -9.93
N MET A 201 6.95 -14.26 -9.86
CA MET A 201 6.30 -14.67 -8.61
C MET A 201 7.27 -14.99 -7.45
N PRO A 202 8.43 -15.64 -7.66
CA PRO A 202 9.39 -15.88 -6.58
C PRO A 202 9.92 -14.58 -5.94
N ASP A 203 10.14 -13.53 -6.74
CA ASP A 203 10.58 -12.24 -6.21
C ASP A 203 9.44 -11.53 -5.46
N ILE A 204 8.21 -11.62 -5.97
CA ILE A 204 7.02 -11.09 -5.28
C ILE A 204 6.85 -11.77 -3.91
N GLN A 205 6.99 -13.10 -3.85
CA GLN A 205 6.88 -13.88 -2.62
C GLN A 205 8.01 -13.55 -1.63
N ALA A 206 9.24 -13.36 -2.11
CA ALA A 206 10.37 -12.97 -1.26
C ALA A 206 10.16 -11.58 -0.64
N VAL A 207 9.67 -10.61 -1.42
CA VAL A 207 9.34 -9.27 -0.91
C VAL A 207 8.17 -9.34 0.07
N ALA A 208 7.07 -10.03 -0.27
CA ALA A 208 5.93 -10.18 0.62
C ALA A 208 6.32 -10.83 1.95
N THR A 209 7.11 -11.90 1.93
CA THR A 209 7.63 -12.56 3.14
C THR A 209 8.45 -11.60 4.00
N THR A 210 9.29 -10.78 3.37
CA THR A 210 10.09 -9.78 4.08
C THR A 210 9.21 -8.71 4.71
N LEU A 211 8.26 -8.16 3.96
CA LEU A 211 7.32 -7.15 4.47
C LEU A 211 6.49 -7.72 5.63
N THR A 212 5.98 -8.94 5.51
CA THR A 212 5.21 -9.59 6.56
C THR A 212 6.05 -9.79 7.82
N ASN A 213 7.26 -10.33 7.69
CA ASN A 213 8.11 -10.61 8.85
C ASN A 213 8.59 -9.35 9.58
N VAL A 214 8.77 -8.24 8.86
CA VAL A 214 9.33 -7.01 9.42
C VAL A 214 8.24 -6.04 9.91
N PHE A 215 7.11 -5.96 9.20
CA PHE A 215 6.08 -4.94 9.44
C PHE A 215 4.75 -5.51 9.92
N ASP A 216 4.35 -6.69 9.44
CA ASP A 216 3.04 -7.34 9.70
C ASP A 216 3.06 -8.35 10.86
N LYS A 217 4.01 -8.15 11.79
CA LYS A 217 4.10 -8.90 13.04
C LYS A 217 4.32 -7.96 14.19
N ARG A 218 3.57 -8.13 15.27
CA ARG A 218 3.75 -7.32 16.48
C ARG A 218 5.02 -7.72 17.23
N CYS A 219 5.55 -6.79 18.00
CA CYS A 219 6.69 -7.01 18.88
C CYS A 219 7.98 -7.48 18.18
N GLY A 220 8.22 -7.11 16.92
CA GLY A 220 9.44 -7.46 16.20
C GLY A 220 10.69 -6.88 16.87
N PRO A 221 11.81 -7.62 16.93
CA PRO A 221 13.07 -7.05 17.40
C PRO A 221 13.55 -5.94 16.44
N PRO A 222 14.40 -5.00 16.92
CA PRO A 222 15.00 -3.99 16.06
C PRO A 222 15.66 -4.59 14.81
N THR A 223 15.32 -4.06 13.63
CA THR A 223 15.78 -4.55 12.32
C THR A 223 16.29 -3.40 11.46
N ALA A 224 17.44 -3.61 10.81
CA ALA A 224 18.08 -2.62 9.96
C ALA A 224 17.52 -2.66 8.52
N VAL A 225 16.37 -2.03 8.30
CA VAL A 225 15.80 -1.86 6.95
C VAL A 225 16.52 -0.74 6.19
N ILE A 226 16.88 0.34 6.90
CA ILE A 226 17.70 1.43 6.38
C ILE A 226 19.11 1.23 6.92
N PRO A 227 20.09 0.76 6.10
CA PRO A 227 21.40 0.35 6.61
C PRO A 227 22.14 1.45 7.39
N SER A 228 22.04 2.70 6.95
CA SER A 228 22.69 3.85 7.58
C SER A 228 22.17 4.19 8.98
N ALA A 229 20.97 3.72 9.34
CA ALA A 229 20.38 3.96 10.65
C ALA A 229 20.64 2.84 11.67
N GLY A 230 21.17 1.70 11.22
CA GLY A 230 21.30 0.49 12.04
C GLY A 230 19.94 -0.12 12.44
N PRO A 231 19.94 -1.10 13.37
CA PRO A 231 18.71 -1.76 13.81
C PRO A 231 17.80 -0.83 14.63
N VAL A 232 16.54 -0.67 14.20
CA VAL A 232 15.50 0.09 14.90
C VAL A 232 14.15 -0.66 14.85
N LEU A 233 13.18 -0.30 15.69
CA LEU A 233 11.87 -0.95 15.69
C LEU A 233 11.13 -0.73 14.36
N GLN A 234 10.59 -1.81 13.79
CA GLN A 234 9.94 -1.78 12.47
C GLN A 234 8.46 -2.16 12.47
N SER A 235 8.00 -3.05 13.36
CA SER A 235 6.59 -3.48 13.37
C SER A 235 5.61 -2.31 13.32
N ILE A 236 4.69 -2.36 12.35
CA ILE A 236 3.59 -1.40 12.20
C ILE A 236 2.24 -2.05 12.54
N CYS A 237 2.12 -3.37 12.35
CA CYS A 237 1.06 -4.16 12.94
C CYS A 237 1.36 -4.28 14.44
N ILE A 238 0.54 -3.63 15.27
CA ILE A 238 0.79 -3.52 16.72
C ILE A 238 -0.41 -3.90 17.56
N THR A 239 -1.57 -4.21 16.96
CA THR A 239 -2.77 -4.67 17.66
C THR A 239 -2.66 -6.15 18.07
N GLU A 240 -3.62 -6.61 18.88
CA GLU A 240 -3.62 -7.98 19.43
C GLU A 240 -3.86 -9.08 18.39
N ASP A 241 -4.54 -8.76 17.28
CA ASP A 241 -4.77 -9.71 16.18
C ASP A 241 -3.54 -9.91 15.27
N CYS A 242 -2.52 -9.06 15.41
CA CYS A 242 -1.25 -9.22 14.71
C CYS A 242 -0.50 -10.46 15.23
N PRO A 243 -0.02 -11.34 14.33
CA PRO A 243 0.86 -12.43 14.73
C PRO A 243 2.11 -11.89 15.46
N GLU A 244 2.51 -12.59 16.51
CA GLU A 244 3.72 -12.23 17.25
C GLU A 244 4.98 -12.61 16.47
N ALA A 245 5.99 -11.73 16.49
CA ALA A 245 7.25 -11.98 15.84
C ALA A 245 8.05 -13.11 16.51
N ALA A 246 8.95 -13.74 15.76
CA ALA A 246 9.95 -14.60 16.39
C ALA A 246 10.89 -13.72 17.24
N ASN A 247 11.27 -14.21 18.42
CA ASN A 247 12.12 -13.47 19.38
C ASN A 247 11.54 -12.11 19.80
N SER A 248 10.25 -12.10 20.14
CA SER A 248 9.53 -10.86 20.40
C SER A 248 10.05 -10.03 21.56
N THR A 249 10.05 -8.71 21.36
CA THR A 249 10.49 -7.69 22.33
C THR A 249 9.35 -6.73 22.66
N CYS A 250 8.18 -7.26 23.07
CA CYS A 250 6.97 -6.46 23.28
C CYS A 250 7.15 -5.27 24.24
N SER A 251 8.04 -5.38 25.23
CA SER A 251 8.36 -4.29 26.16
C SER A 251 9.01 -3.06 25.50
N SER A 252 9.52 -3.20 24.27
CA SER A 252 10.07 -2.09 23.48
C SER A 252 8.99 -1.27 22.77
N TYR A 253 7.76 -1.78 22.73
CA TYR A 253 6.62 -1.15 22.09
C TYR A 253 5.72 -0.50 23.15
N ALA A 254 5.32 0.74 22.92
CA ALA A 254 4.30 1.38 23.74
C ALA A 254 2.93 0.72 23.52
N ALA A 255 2.05 0.88 24.49
CA ALA A 255 0.65 0.46 24.36
C ALA A 255 0.00 1.08 23.12
N VAL A 256 -0.88 0.31 22.48
CA VAL A 256 -1.60 0.75 21.28
C VAL A 256 -2.53 1.91 21.63
N VAL A 257 -2.44 2.98 20.85
CA VAL A 257 -3.35 4.13 20.93
C VAL A 257 -4.17 4.20 19.66
N GLN A 258 -5.48 4.02 19.78
CA GLN A 258 -6.41 4.13 18.66
C GLN A 258 -6.49 5.59 18.18
N PRO A 259 -6.45 5.85 16.87
CA PRO A 259 -6.60 7.21 16.35
C PRO A 259 -8.04 7.71 16.58
N SER A 260 -8.18 8.96 16.99
CA SER A 260 -9.49 9.61 17.07
C SER A 260 -9.87 10.25 15.74
N ALA A 261 -11.17 10.33 15.44
CA ALA A 261 -11.65 11.15 14.33
C ALA A 261 -11.30 12.63 14.55
N ALA A 262 -10.79 13.29 13.51
CA ALA A 262 -10.38 14.69 13.54
C ALA A 262 -11.57 15.66 13.65
N ASN A 263 -12.76 15.23 13.22
CA ASN A 263 -14.00 15.98 13.34
C ASN A 263 -15.14 15.01 13.67
N GLY A 264 -15.93 15.29 14.72
CA GLY A 264 -16.97 14.39 15.25
C GLY A 264 -18.08 13.97 14.28
N THR A 265 -18.12 14.56 13.07
CA THR A 265 -19.09 14.31 12.00
C THR A 265 -18.53 13.60 10.76
N MET A 266 -17.22 13.29 10.70
CA MET A 266 -16.60 12.57 9.56
C MET A 266 -16.29 11.11 9.85
N SER A 267 -16.70 10.59 11.02
CA SER A 267 -16.53 9.18 11.36
C SER A 267 -17.62 8.33 10.71
N SER A 268 -17.41 7.92 9.47
CA SER A 268 -17.98 6.67 8.97
C SER A 268 -16.86 5.81 8.35
N ASN A 269 -16.65 4.65 8.97
CA ASN A 269 -15.80 3.54 8.51
C ASN A 269 -14.29 3.63 8.78
N GLY A 270 -13.89 3.92 10.01
CA GLY A 270 -12.78 3.16 10.60
C GLY A 270 -13.30 1.76 10.95
N THR A 271 -12.55 0.70 10.65
CA THR A 271 -12.93 -0.67 11.00
C THR A 271 -13.02 -0.77 12.53
N SER A 272 -14.24 -0.73 13.06
CA SER A 272 -14.49 -0.90 14.48
C SER A 272 -14.12 -2.33 14.87
N SER A 273 -13.00 -2.51 15.56
CA SER A 273 -12.62 -3.76 16.22
C SER A 273 -13.58 -3.98 17.39
N GLY A 274 -14.74 -4.58 17.12
CA GLY A 274 -15.67 -5.01 18.14
C GLY A 274 -15.20 -6.31 18.77
N ASN A 275 -14.60 -6.24 19.96
CA ASN A 275 -14.63 -7.38 20.89
C ASN A 275 -14.66 -6.89 22.34
N GLY A 276 -15.80 -7.09 23.00
CA GLY A 276 -16.04 -6.72 24.40
C GLY A 276 -17.45 -7.09 24.86
N SER A 277 -17.66 -8.38 25.15
CA SER A 277 -18.68 -8.90 26.09
C SER A 277 -18.28 -8.43 27.51
N THR A 278 -19.11 -8.05 28.51
CA THR A 278 -20.48 -8.38 28.92
C THR A 278 -21.00 -7.35 29.95
N SER A 279 -22.34 -7.21 30.00
CA SER A 279 -23.26 -6.99 31.13
C SER A 279 -23.24 -5.71 31.99
N GLY A 280 -24.44 -5.11 32.13
CA GLY A 280 -24.82 -4.22 33.23
C GLY A 280 -26.13 -3.51 32.91
N GLY A 281 -27.25 -4.04 33.40
CA GLY A 281 -28.61 -3.57 33.09
C GLY A 281 -29.02 -2.25 33.76
N GLY A 282 -30.13 -1.68 33.26
CA GLY A 282 -30.82 -0.56 33.87
C GLY A 282 -32.03 -0.13 33.05
N SER A 283 -33.22 -0.56 33.46
CA SER A 283 -34.54 -0.15 32.94
C SER A 283 -34.74 1.37 32.99
N GLY A 284 -35.46 1.91 32.00
CA GLY A 284 -35.99 3.27 32.02
C GLY A 284 -37.00 3.50 30.90
N THR A 285 -38.26 3.62 31.27
CA THR A 285 -39.47 3.60 30.45
C THR A 285 -39.80 4.96 29.80
N SER A 286 -40.47 4.90 28.64
CA SER A 286 -41.54 5.78 28.12
C SER A 286 -41.27 7.25 27.74
N GLY A 287 -41.79 7.64 26.57
CA GLY A 287 -42.27 8.99 26.29
C GLY A 287 -42.05 9.46 24.85
N GLY A 288 -42.97 9.13 23.94
CA GLY A 288 -42.90 9.53 22.53
C GLY A 288 -43.31 10.98 22.25
N SER A 289 -43.01 11.44 21.02
CA SER A 289 -43.86 12.30 20.19
C SER A 289 -43.22 12.50 18.81
N SER A 290 -43.92 12.10 17.75
CA SER A 290 -43.69 12.54 16.37
C SER A 290 -44.02 14.03 16.22
N PRO A 291 -43.45 14.73 15.22
CA PRO A 291 -44.25 14.99 14.02
C PRO A 291 -43.46 15.00 12.69
N THR A 292 -44.20 14.75 11.61
CA THR A 292 -43.88 15.05 10.20
C THR A 292 -45.03 15.88 9.62
N PRO A 293 -44.93 16.50 8.43
CA PRO A 293 -43.82 17.23 7.81
C PRO A 293 -44.28 18.63 7.31
N THR A 294 -43.35 19.51 6.94
CA THR A 294 -43.68 20.73 6.16
C THR A 294 -42.70 20.92 5.02
N SER A 295 -43.27 21.04 3.81
CA SER A 295 -42.62 21.30 2.54
C SER A 295 -42.38 22.79 2.30
N SER A 296 -41.20 23.15 1.83
CA SER A 296 -40.99 24.31 0.95
C SER A 296 -39.66 24.16 0.21
N GLY A 297 -39.72 24.18 -1.12
CA GLY A 297 -38.57 24.05 -2.01
C GLY A 297 -37.92 25.38 -2.35
N SER A 298 -36.67 25.34 -2.79
CA SER A 298 -36.18 26.06 -3.98
C SER A 298 -34.73 25.65 -4.30
N SER A 299 -34.59 24.99 -5.45
CA SER A 299 -33.57 25.17 -6.49
C SER A 299 -32.16 25.64 -6.10
N GLY A 300 -31.21 24.72 -6.21
CA GLY A 300 -29.78 25.00 -6.40
C GLY A 300 -29.19 23.95 -7.34
N SER A 301 -29.24 24.23 -8.65
CA SER A 301 -28.65 23.40 -9.70
C SER A 301 -27.13 23.31 -9.52
N SER A 302 -26.61 22.10 -9.32
CA SER A 302 -25.20 21.80 -9.59
C SER A 302 -25.12 20.45 -10.31
N SER A 303 -24.51 20.53 -11.49
CA SER A 303 -24.38 19.48 -12.49
C SER A 303 -23.56 18.30 -11.97
N SER A 304 -24.21 17.16 -11.76
CA SER A 304 -23.57 15.87 -11.57
C SER A 304 -23.22 15.27 -12.93
N THR A 305 -21.95 15.39 -13.33
CA THR A 305 -21.38 14.52 -14.36
C THR A 305 -21.24 13.11 -13.79
N THR A 306 -22.17 12.26 -14.20
CA THR A 306 -22.17 10.80 -14.02
C THR A 306 -20.99 10.18 -14.77
N GLY A 307 -19.87 10.02 -14.07
CA GLY A 307 -18.79 9.13 -14.48
C GLY A 307 -19.25 7.68 -14.32
N ALA A 308 -19.35 6.97 -15.44
CA ALA A 308 -19.82 5.61 -15.53
C ALA A 308 -19.02 4.66 -14.61
N ALA A 309 -19.73 3.93 -13.76
CA ALA A 309 -19.23 2.74 -13.09
C ALA A 309 -19.01 1.63 -14.14
N PRO A 310 -17.80 1.04 -14.27
CA PRO A 310 -17.68 -0.20 -15.00
C PRO A 310 -18.24 -1.33 -14.13
N ARG A 311 -19.17 -2.07 -14.75
CA ARG A 311 -19.79 -3.28 -14.25
C ARG A 311 -18.72 -4.32 -13.91
N ASN A 312 -18.74 -4.80 -12.67
CA ASN A 312 -18.04 -5.99 -12.24
C ASN A 312 -18.58 -7.21 -12.99
N ALA A 313 -17.86 -7.66 -14.01
CA ALA A 313 -17.97 -9.03 -14.50
C ALA A 313 -16.87 -9.83 -13.79
N ALA A 314 -17.29 -10.62 -12.81
CA ALA A 314 -16.47 -11.62 -12.15
C ALA A 314 -16.04 -12.67 -13.19
N ALA A 315 -14.76 -12.69 -13.53
CA ALA A 315 -14.07 -13.85 -14.07
C ALA A 315 -12.91 -14.13 -13.11
N GLY A 316 -13.04 -15.23 -12.38
CA GLY A 316 -12.14 -15.60 -11.30
C GLY A 316 -10.72 -15.84 -11.79
N VAL A 317 -9.80 -15.02 -11.30
CA VAL A 317 -8.42 -15.43 -11.07
C VAL A 317 -8.29 -15.52 -9.56
N THR A 318 -8.42 -16.74 -9.04
CA THR A 318 -7.99 -17.07 -7.68
C THR A 318 -6.48 -16.94 -7.64
N VAL A 319 -5.97 -15.74 -7.36
CA VAL A 319 -4.68 -15.64 -6.67
C VAL A 319 -4.98 -16.18 -5.27
N ALA A 320 -4.73 -17.47 -5.09
CA ALA A 320 -4.81 -18.09 -3.79
C ALA A 320 -3.96 -17.24 -2.85
N ALA A 321 -4.61 -16.56 -1.92
CA ALA A 321 -4.01 -16.20 -0.66
C ALA A 321 -3.65 -17.52 0.01
N LEU A 322 -2.48 -18.07 -0.35
CA LEU A 322 -1.84 -19.10 0.43
C LEU A 322 -1.42 -18.42 1.72
N ALA A 323 -2.34 -18.45 2.67
CA ALA A 323 -2.02 -18.49 4.08
C ALA A 323 -0.84 -19.46 4.22
N VAL A 324 0.31 -18.93 4.62
CA VAL A 324 1.42 -19.76 5.10
C VAL A 324 0.95 -20.37 6.41
N ALA A 325 0.20 -21.46 6.30
CA ALA A 325 -0.01 -22.38 7.38
C ALA A 325 1.37 -22.98 7.68
N ALA A 326 1.86 -22.68 8.89
CA ALA A 326 2.98 -23.36 9.49
C ALA A 326 2.81 -24.89 9.33
N PHE A 327 3.80 -25.54 8.73
CA PHE A 327 3.98 -26.97 8.91
C PHE A 327 5.41 -27.23 9.37
N PHE A 328 5.46 -27.74 10.59
CA PHE A 328 6.59 -28.41 11.21
C PHE A 328 7.17 -29.48 10.29
N LEU A 329 8.48 -29.42 10.07
CA LEU A 329 9.48 -30.48 10.27
C LEU A 329 10.87 -29.89 10.03
#